data_AF-A0A953SMS9-F1
#
_entry.id   AF-A0A953SMS9-F1
#
_cell.length_a   1.000
_cell.length_b   1.000
_cell.length_c   1.000
_cell.angle_alpha   90.00
_cell.angle_beta   90.00
_cell.angle_gamma   90.00
#
_symmetry.space_group_name_H-M   'P 1'
#
loop_
_entity.id
_entity.type
_entity.pdbx_description
1 polymer ?
#
loop_
_entity_poly.entity_id
_entity_poly.type
_entity_poly.pdbx_seq_one_letter_code
_entity_poly.pdbx_strand_id
1 'polypeptide(L)'
;MSIEQSIISRAQPYVISTAATEVLEREASKGCMPNLTLHPVNLEPKYINSLRWMINNKEKENEDFEKFNRFQSMSEYLECWVDAEHVLQWSRAERFIKHLVGSSYPIGFEIIGNCKKIEIRFLIHPIDTTLLTTAFNGEYTKCELTISKETNLYNGNIYFCDFFPRPPYHHLFTRPNELVTSPYDSFIYFLAKIPEESQGFVQVMFEPVRHDWHQNVEILKDIEFLSKTITDPRSAYRIKQQLPSGDIRNMASEVESKAHNDKPFFSVALRAGIVTTKNIDDLRALTSFSNLFQHGGRPLQIITDGDYKNILTDEQIKEMFQRGLVYKPGFLLNSDELAGLIHIPNTEYFKEEGIP
;
A
#
# COMPACT_ATOMS: atom_id res chain seq x y z
N MET A 1 53.76 14.51 -0.33
CA MET A 1 52.38 14.26 0.13
C MET A 1 52.43 14.03 1.61
N SER A 2 51.67 14.79 2.41
CA SER A 2 51.62 14.57 3.86
C SER A 2 50.83 13.31 4.19
N ILE A 3 51.13 12.68 5.34
CA ILE A 3 50.43 11.49 5.82
C ILE A 3 48.92 11.76 5.96
N GLU A 4 48.54 12.97 6.35
CA GLU A 4 47.15 13.42 6.46
C GLU A 4 46.44 13.48 5.10
N GLN A 5 47.10 13.97 4.04
CA GLN A 5 46.53 13.96 2.67
C GLN A 5 46.34 12.54 2.13
N SER A 6 47.15 11.59 2.60
CA SER A 6 47.09 10.17 2.21
C SER A 6 45.97 9.42 2.92
N ILE A 7 45.67 9.81 4.17
CA ILE A 7 44.54 9.28 4.95
C ILE A 7 43.21 9.85 4.41
N ILE A 8 43.16 11.15 4.10
CA ILE A 8 41.96 11.81 3.55
C ILE A 8 41.63 11.26 2.15
N SER A 9 42.62 11.03 1.29
CA SER A 9 42.41 10.42 -0.04
C SER A 9 41.99 8.95 0.02
N ARG A 10 42.42 8.20 1.04
CA ARG A 10 41.96 6.82 1.29
C ARG A 10 40.58 6.75 1.94
N ALA A 11 40.21 7.75 2.73
CA ALA A 11 38.90 7.84 3.38
C ALA A 11 37.81 8.42 2.46
N GLN A 12 38.17 9.22 1.45
CA GLN A 12 37.22 9.83 0.51
C GLN A 12 36.27 8.83 -0.18
N PRO A 13 36.75 7.69 -0.74
CA PRO A 13 35.87 6.68 -1.33
C PRO A 13 34.88 6.10 -0.32
N TYR A 14 35.33 5.90 0.93
CA TYR A 14 34.49 5.40 2.01
C TYR A 14 33.44 6.43 2.45
N VAL A 15 33.82 7.70 2.65
CA VAL A 15 32.88 8.77 3.04
C VAL A 15 31.85 9.06 1.94
N ILE A 16 32.27 9.02 0.67
CA ILE A 16 31.35 9.13 -0.47
C ILE A 16 30.44 7.90 -0.55
N SER A 17 30.95 6.70 -0.23
CA SER A 17 30.12 5.48 -0.19
C SER A 17 29.11 5.50 0.96
N THR A 18 29.46 5.99 2.15
CA THR A 18 28.55 6.05 3.30
C THR A 18 27.45 7.09 3.08
N ALA A 19 27.79 8.30 2.62
CA ALA A 19 26.80 9.31 2.29
C ALA A 19 25.88 8.89 1.13
N ALA A 20 26.40 8.19 0.12
CA ALA A 20 25.57 7.62 -0.94
C ALA A 20 24.64 6.52 -0.40
N THR A 21 25.13 5.66 0.50
CA THR A 21 24.35 4.57 1.10
C THR A 21 23.22 5.11 1.99
N GLU A 22 23.50 6.07 2.88
CA GLU A 22 22.50 6.68 3.77
C GLU A 22 21.33 7.28 2.99
N VAL A 23 21.61 7.86 1.83
CA VAL A 23 20.53 8.47 1.06
C VAL A 23 19.82 7.49 0.13
N LEU A 24 20.51 6.45 -0.36
CA LEU A 24 19.82 5.34 -1.00
C LEU A 24 18.87 4.65 -0.02
N GLU A 25 19.28 4.48 1.24
CA GLU A 25 18.41 3.99 2.31
C GLU A 25 17.23 4.93 2.55
N ARG A 26 17.46 6.26 2.58
CA ARG A 26 16.37 7.24 2.71
C ARG A 26 15.40 7.16 1.54
N GLU A 27 15.89 7.13 0.31
CA GLU A 27 15.05 7.01 -0.88
C GLU A 27 14.24 5.72 -0.82
N ALA A 28 14.91 4.59 -0.64
CA ALA A 28 14.29 3.27 -0.61
C ALA A 28 13.30 3.07 0.55
N SER A 29 13.37 3.93 1.59
CA SER A 29 12.46 3.88 2.75
C SER A 29 11.13 4.60 2.57
N LYS A 30 10.95 5.37 1.48
CA LYS A 30 9.72 6.13 1.25
C LYS A 30 8.48 5.22 1.27
N GLY A 31 7.43 5.69 1.93
CA GLY A 31 6.19 4.94 2.15
C GLY A 31 6.28 3.76 3.12
N CYS A 32 7.48 3.39 3.55
CA CYS A 32 7.76 2.24 4.44
C CYS A 32 8.15 2.67 5.86
N MET A 33 7.97 3.95 6.21
CA MET A 33 8.35 4.52 7.50
C MET A 33 7.12 4.75 8.40
N PRO A 34 7.24 4.57 9.73
CA PRO A 34 6.14 4.73 10.67
C PRO A 34 5.83 6.19 11.04
N ASN A 35 6.40 7.16 10.32
CA ASN A 35 6.40 8.55 10.73
C ASN A 35 5.03 9.19 10.47
N LEU A 36 4.28 9.45 11.53
CA LEU A 36 2.99 10.15 11.46
C LEU A 36 3.16 11.67 11.48
N THR A 37 2.23 12.38 10.85
CA THR A 37 2.16 13.85 10.80
C THR A 37 0.93 14.39 11.53
N LEU A 38 0.98 15.64 11.98
CA LEU A 38 -0.17 16.33 12.62
C LEU A 38 -1.26 16.75 11.62
N HIS A 39 -0.93 16.79 10.34
CA HIS A 39 -1.82 17.19 9.26
C HIS A 39 -1.89 16.07 8.23
N PRO A 40 -3.03 15.92 7.53
CA PRO A 40 -3.11 15.01 6.40
C PRO A 40 -2.02 15.30 5.36
N VAL A 41 -1.54 14.25 4.71
CA VAL A 41 -0.49 14.28 3.66
C VAL A 41 -1.01 13.60 2.39
N ASN A 42 -0.32 13.81 1.27
CA ASN A 42 -0.60 13.05 0.05
C ASN A 42 -0.32 11.56 0.27
N LEU A 43 -1.07 10.71 -0.42
CA LEU A 43 -0.84 9.28 -0.37
C LEU A 43 0.43 8.93 -1.14
N GLU A 44 0.65 9.49 -2.33
CA GLU A 44 1.94 9.41 -3.03
C GLU A 44 3.07 10.01 -2.17
N PRO A 45 4.13 9.24 -1.85
CA PRO A 45 5.31 9.79 -1.19
C PRO A 45 5.97 10.86 -2.04
N LYS A 46 6.75 11.74 -1.40
CA LYS A 46 7.51 12.76 -2.13
C LYS A 46 8.42 12.10 -3.17
N TYR A 47 8.16 12.37 -4.45
CA TYR A 47 8.99 11.85 -5.52
C TYR A 47 10.28 12.66 -5.64
N ILE A 48 11.40 11.95 -5.71
CA ILE A 48 12.70 12.55 -6.01
C ILE A 48 13.29 11.69 -7.13
N ASN A 49 13.63 12.32 -8.25
CA ASN A 49 14.29 11.62 -9.35
C ASN A 49 15.68 11.17 -8.89
N SER A 50 15.90 9.85 -8.78
CA SER A 50 17.14 9.29 -8.20
C SER A 50 18.40 9.68 -9.00
N LEU A 51 18.30 9.88 -10.33
CA LEU A 51 19.44 10.31 -11.16
C LEU A 51 19.84 11.76 -10.89
N ARG A 52 18.86 12.67 -10.81
CA ARG A 52 19.11 14.09 -10.51
C ARG A 52 19.65 14.26 -9.09
N TRP A 53 19.21 13.38 -8.18
CA TRP A 53 19.59 13.38 -6.78
C TRP A 53 21.03 12.90 -6.55
N MET A 54 21.49 11.87 -7.26
CA MET A 54 22.91 11.43 -7.25
C MET A 54 23.90 12.53 -7.68
N ILE A 55 23.45 13.48 -8.51
CA ILE A 55 24.28 14.57 -9.04
C ILE A 55 24.31 15.78 -8.09
N ASN A 56 23.26 16.04 -7.31
CA ASN A 56 23.13 17.23 -6.47
C ASN A 56 23.00 16.90 -4.97
N ASN A 57 24.14 16.63 -4.32
CA ASN A 57 24.28 16.39 -2.87
C ASN A 57 23.86 17.54 -1.93
N LYS A 58 23.16 18.58 -2.40
CA LYS A 58 22.98 19.85 -1.67
C LYS A 58 21.57 20.18 -1.20
N GLU A 59 20.56 19.41 -1.58
CA GLU A 59 19.20 19.66 -1.11
C GLU A 59 18.97 18.95 0.23
N LYS A 60 19.36 19.64 1.31
CA LYS A 60 18.80 19.39 2.66
C LYS A 60 17.34 19.83 2.65
N GLU A 61 16.46 19.01 2.09
CA GLU A 61 15.03 19.21 2.22
C GLU A 61 14.55 18.62 3.56
N ASN A 62 14.05 19.52 4.40
CA ASN A 62 13.62 19.29 5.79
C ASN A 62 12.15 18.86 5.92
N GLU A 63 11.46 18.49 4.84
CA GLU A 63 10.11 17.95 4.92
C GLU A 63 10.01 16.74 3.98
N ASP A 64 9.96 15.53 4.56
CA ASP A 64 9.77 14.25 3.85
C ASP A 64 8.33 14.08 3.32
N PHE A 65 7.45 15.03 3.62
CA PHE A 65 6.02 14.95 3.33
C PHE A 65 5.62 16.05 2.37
N GLU A 66 4.98 15.68 1.26
CA GLU A 66 4.24 16.67 0.48
C GLU A 66 2.96 17.06 1.21
N LYS A 67 2.76 18.37 1.37
CA LYS A 67 1.53 18.91 1.96
C LYS A 67 0.33 18.48 1.12
N PHE A 68 -0.70 17.98 1.79
CA PHE A 68 -1.96 17.60 1.18
C PHE A 68 -2.60 18.82 0.52
N ASN A 69 -2.55 18.85 -0.81
CA ASN A 69 -3.04 19.97 -1.63
C ASN A 69 -4.37 19.62 -2.35
N ARG A 70 -4.93 18.42 -2.13
CA ARG A 70 -6.18 18.01 -2.78
C ARG A 70 -7.34 18.31 -1.82
N PHE A 71 -8.23 19.19 -2.26
CA PHE A 71 -9.38 19.74 -1.54
C PHE A 71 -10.05 18.78 -0.53
N GLN A 72 -10.48 19.33 0.63
CA GLN A 72 -11.55 18.82 1.51
C GLN A 72 -12.87 18.75 0.74
N SER A 73 -12.92 17.89 -0.26
CA SER A 73 -14.01 17.81 -1.21
C SER A 73 -14.92 16.65 -0.83
N MET A 74 -16.20 16.81 -1.13
CA MET A 74 -17.22 15.83 -0.82
C MET A 74 -16.79 14.46 -1.35
N SER A 75 -16.78 13.46 -0.48
CA SER A 75 -16.63 12.06 -0.89
C SER A 75 -18.00 11.38 -0.81
N GLU A 76 -18.26 10.52 -1.76
CA GLU A 76 -19.47 9.70 -1.81
C GLU A 76 -19.09 8.23 -1.60
N TYR A 77 -19.98 7.49 -0.94
CA TYR A 77 -19.87 6.05 -0.82
C TYR A 77 -20.68 5.39 -1.94
N LEU A 78 -20.05 4.48 -2.67
CA LEU A 78 -20.71 3.58 -3.61
C LEU A 78 -20.72 2.17 -3.01
N GLU A 79 -21.90 1.62 -2.75
CA GLU A 79 -22.08 0.23 -2.31
C GLU A 79 -21.97 -0.72 -3.50
N CYS A 80 -21.23 -1.81 -3.31
CA CYS A 80 -20.94 -2.83 -4.29
C CYS A 80 -21.79 -4.08 -4.03
N TRP A 81 -22.69 -4.36 -4.97
CA TRP A 81 -23.53 -5.55 -4.98
C TRP A 81 -22.90 -6.61 -5.87
N VAL A 82 -22.54 -7.75 -5.28
CA VAL A 82 -21.86 -8.84 -5.99
C VAL A 82 -22.82 -10.01 -6.13
N ASP A 83 -23.13 -10.35 -7.38
CA ASP A 83 -23.91 -11.55 -7.69
C ASP A 83 -23.07 -12.81 -7.41
N ALA A 84 -23.70 -13.80 -6.77
CA ALA A 84 -23.08 -15.06 -6.41
C ALA A 84 -22.58 -15.85 -7.64
N GLU A 85 -23.23 -15.70 -8.79
CA GLU A 85 -22.82 -16.37 -10.02
C GLU A 85 -21.70 -15.64 -10.78
N HIS A 86 -21.18 -14.53 -10.24
CA HIS A 86 -20.11 -13.79 -10.88
C HIS A 86 -18.76 -14.47 -10.65
N VAL A 87 -18.04 -14.78 -11.73
CA VAL A 87 -16.71 -15.40 -11.63
C VAL A 87 -15.67 -14.32 -11.33
N LEU A 88 -15.23 -14.27 -10.08
CA LEU A 88 -14.22 -13.33 -9.58
C LEU A 88 -12.81 -13.81 -9.99
N GLN A 89 -12.28 -13.27 -11.09
CA GLN A 89 -10.96 -13.60 -11.61
C GLN A 89 -9.94 -12.51 -11.29
N TRP A 90 -8.73 -12.91 -10.88
CA TRP A 90 -7.62 -12.00 -10.59
C TRP A 90 -7.26 -11.10 -11.77
N SER A 91 -7.33 -11.62 -13.00
CA SER A 91 -7.07 -10.82 -14.22
C SER A 91 -8.09 -9.70 -14.43
N ARG A 92 -9.35 -9.89 -14.02
CA ARG A 92 -10.38 -8.84 -14.06
C ARG A 92 -10.13 -7.78 -13.01
N ALA A 93 -9.69 -8.20 -11.81
CA ALA A 93 -9.32 -7.28 -10.75
C ALA A 93 -8.13 -6.38 -11.15
N GLU A 94 -7.08 -6.95 -11.75
CA GLU A 94 -5.95 -6.14 -12.25
C GLU A 94 -6.39 -5.19 -13.38
N ARG A 95 -7.21 -5.65 -14.33
CA ARG A 95 -7.74 -4.79 -15.40
C ARG A 95 -8.59 -3.64 -14.86
N PHE A 96 -9.45 -3.91 -13.88
CA PHE A 96 -10.23 -2.90 -13.19
C PHE A 96 -9.32 -1.81 -12.61
N ILE A 97 -8.24 -2.20 -11.91
CA ILE A 97 -7.25 -1.26 -11.38
C ILE A 97 -6.58 -0.44 -12.48
N LYS A 98 -6.18 -1.07 -13.59
CA LYS A 98 -5.55 -0.37 -14.71
C LYS A 98 -6.45 0.70 -15.32
N HIS A 99 -7.77 0.50 -15.32
CA HIS A 99 -8.70 1.54 -15.74
C HIS A 99 -8.71 2.76 -14.80
N LEU A 100 -8.37 2.59 -13.52
CA LEU A 100 -8.36 3.65 -12.51
C LEU A 100 -7.11 4.53 -12.53
N VAL A 101 -6.15 4.29 -13.43
CA VAL A 101 -4.96 5.16 -13.60
C VAL A 101 -5.34 6.61 -13.90
N GLY A 102 -6.50 6.82 -14.53
CA GLY A 102 -7.04 8.15 -14.83
C GLY A 102 -7.67 8.88 -13.65
N SER A 103 -7.75 8.30 -12.45
CA SER A 103 -8.40 8.97 -11.31
C SER A 103 -7.62 10.22 -10.91
N SER A 104 -8.34 11.27 -10.51
CA SER A 104 -7.75 12.53 -10.04
C SER A 104 -7.54 12.52 -8.52
N TYR A 105 -8.38 11.80 -7.80
CA TYR A 105 -8.40 11.73 -6.34
C TYR A 105 -8.13 10.30 -5.85
N PRO A 106 -7.71 10.15 -4.57
CA PRO A 106 -7.65 8.86 -3.92
C PRO A 106 -9.02 8.17 -3.90
N ILE A 107 -9.00 6.87 -4.05
CA ILE A 107 -10.16 5.99 -3.96
C ILE A 107 -9.97 5.13 -2.71
N GLY A 108 -11.01 5.00 -1.90
CA GLY A 108 -11.06 4.05 -0.79
C GLY A 108 -11.81 2.80 -1.21
N PHE A 109 -11.26 1.63 -0.99
CA PHE A 109 -11.97 0.36 -1.00
C PHE A 109 -12.22 -0.08 0.43
N GLU A 110 -13.46 -0.43 0.77
CA GLU A 110 -13.84 -0.81 2.13
C GLU A 110 -14.62 -2.12 2.15
N ILE A 111 -14.34 -2.95 3.15
CA ILE A 111 -15.26 -3.99 3.61
C ILE A 111 -15.57 -3.67 5.06
N ILE A 112 -16.84 -3.42 5.37
CA ILE A 112 -17.31 -3.07 6.71
C ILE A 112 -18.49 -3.93 7.10
N GLY A 113 -18.65 -4.25 8.37
CA GLY A 113 -19.86 -4.94 8.82
C GLY A 113 -19.74 -5.63 10.16
N ASN A 114 -20.75 -6.44 10.43
CA ASN A 114 -20.87 -7.29 11.60
C ASN A 114 -21.79 -8.49 11.29
N CYS A 115 -22.26 -9.18 12.33
CA CYS A 115 -23.15 -10.34 12.20
C CYS A 115 -24.47 -10.07 11.45
N LYS A 116 -24.92 -8.81 11.32
CA LYS A 116 -26.17 -8.47 10.62
C LYS A 116 -25.97 -8.20 9.14
N LYS A 117 -24.94 -7.42 8.81
CA LYS A 117 -24.69 -6.96 7.45
C LYS A 117 -23.20 -6.77 7.25
N ILE A 118 -22.69 -7.27 6.12
CA ILE A 118 -21.36 -6.99 5.62
C ILE A 118 -21.53 -6.30 4.27
N GLU A 119 -20.86 -5.17 4.09
CA GLU A 119 -20.93 -4.31 2.92
C GLU A 119 -19.54 -4.16 2.30
N ILE A 120 -19.50 -4.15 0.97
CA ILE A 120 -18.31 -3.80 0.19
C ILE A 120 -18.60 -2.44 -0.44
N ARG A 121 -17.68 -1.48 -0.32
CA ARG A 121 -17.93 -0.11 -0.76
C ARG A 121 -16.69 0.56 -1.33
N PHE A 122 -16.93 1.60 -2.13
CA PHE A 122 -15.92 2.53 -2.58
C PHE A 122 -16.19 3.93 -2.04
N LEU A 123 -15.18 4.54 -1.43
CA LEU A 123 -15.13 5.97 -1.11
C LEU A 123 -14.50 6.70 -2.30
N ILE A 124 -15.22 7.63 -2.92
CA ILE A 124 -14.75 8.29 -4.14
C ILE A 124 -15.14 9.76 -4.20
N HIS A 125 -14.32 10.57 -4.87
CA HIS A 125 -14.69 11.92 -5.24
C HIS A 125 -15.68 11.91 -6.42
N PRO A 126 -16.77 12.72 -6.40
CA PRO A 126 -17.77 12.80 -7.47
C PRO A 126 -17.25 13.01 -8.91
N ILE A 127 -16.01 13.49 -9.06
CA ILE A 127 -15.38 13.74 -10.37
C ILE A 127 -14.96 12.40 -11.00
N ASP A 128 -14.49 11.46 -10.17
CA ASP A 128 -14.00 10.15 -10.60
C ASP A 128 -15.11 9.09 -10.58
N THR A 129 -16.33 9.40 -10.10
CA THR A 129 -17.46 8.46 -10.04
C THR A 129 -17.78 7.81 -11.38
N THR A 130 -17.77 8.58 -12.48
CA THR A 130 -18.04 8.03 -13.82
C THR A 130 -16.92 7.09 -14.29
N LEU A 131 -15.67 7.39 -13.95
CA LEU A 131 -14.53 6.55 -14.26
C LEU A 131 -14.64 5.20 -13.55
N LEU A 132 -14.86 5.23 -12.23
CA LEU A 132 -14.95 4.02 -11.41
C LEU A 132 -16.14 3.15 -11.83
N THR A 133 -17.32 3.75 -12.01
CA THR A 133 -18.52 2.99 -12.42
C THR A 133 -18.36 2.36 -13.80
N THR A 134 -17.75 3.06 -14.75
CA THR A 134 -17.46 2.51 -16.09
C THR A 134 -16.46 1.35 -16.01
N ALA A 135 -15.35 1.54 -15.27
CA ALA A 135 -14.35 0.49 -15.07
C ALA A 135 -14.95 -0.75 -14.39
N PHE A 136 -15.76 -0.53 -13.34
CA PHE A 136 -16.40 -1.59 -12.58
C PHE A 136 -17.37 -2.39 -13.45
N ASN A 137 -18.29 -1.72 -14.14
CA ASN A 137 -19.29 -2.39 -14.97
C ASN A 137 -18.66 -3.16 -16.15
N GLY A 138 -17.49 -2.71 -16.64
CA GLY A 138 -16.75 -3.40 -17.69
C GLY A 138 -16.15 -4.73 -17.24
N GLU A 139 -15.63 -4.80 -16.02
CA GLU A 139 -14.96 -6.00 -15.49
C GLU A 139 -15.92 -6.91 -14.70
N TYR A 140 -16.88 -6.33 -13.99
CA TYR A 140 -17.82 -7.00 -13.09
C TYR A 140 -19.25 -6.94 -13.62
N THR A 141 -19.47 -7.52 -14.81
CA THR A 141 -20.75 -7.43 -15.57
C THR A 141 -22.03 -7.94 -14.86
N LYS A 142 -21.91 -8.75 -13.80
CA LYS A 142 -23.07 -9.20 -12.99
C LYS A 142 -23.16 -8.48 -11.64
N CYS A 143 -22.29 -7.51 -11.39
CA CYS A 143 -22.26 -6.74 -10.16
C CYS A 143 -22.83 -5.34 -10.42
N GLU A 144 -23.25 -4.66 -9.36
CA GLU A 144 -23.81 -3.30 -9.45
C GLU A 144 -23.16 -2.37 -8.43
N LEU A 145 -23.03 -1.10 -8.79
CA LEU A 145 -22.64 -0.03 -7.87
C LEU A 145 -23.81 0.92 -7.66
N THR A 146 -24.16 1.18 -6.40
CA THR A 146 -25.23 2.12 -6.03
C THR A 146 -24.70 3.17 -5.06
N ILE A 147 -25.16 4.41 -5.19
CA ILE A 147 -24.81 5.47 -4.23
C ILE A 147 -25.41 5.14 -2.87
N SER A 148 -24.55 4.99 -1.86
CA SER A 148 -24.96 4.80 -0.48
C SER A 148 -25.36 6.13 0.14
N LYS A 149 -26.47 6.11 0.89
CA LYS A 149 -26.97 7.25 1.67
C LYS A 149 -26.47 7.23 3.11
N GLU A 150 -25.77 6.17 3.51
CA GLU A 150 -25.34 5.97 4.88
C GLU A 150 -23.98 6.62 5.09
N THR A 151 -23.96 7.71 5.87
CA THR A 151 -22.74 8.50 6.13
C THR A 151 -22.22 8.35 7.55
N ASN A 152 -22.99 7.71 8.43
CA ASN A 152 -22.74 7.65 9.88
C ASN A 152 -21.94 6.42 10.29
N LEU A 153 -20.93 6.10 9.48
CA LEU A 153 -20.03 5.00 9.68
C LEU A 153 -18.91 5.51 10.59
N TYR A 154 -18.35 4.65 11.44
CA TYR A 154 -17.33 5.01 12.43
C TYR A 154 -17.82 5.82 13.64
N ASN A 155 -19.10 5.71 13.99
CA ASN A 155 -19.65 6.24 15.23
C ASN A 155 -19.29 5.35 16.43
N GLY A 156 -18.18 5.66 17.11
CA GLY A 156 -17.76 4.95 18.32
C GLY A 156 -16.29 5.19 18.65
N ASN A 157 -15.73 4.35 19.53
CA ASN A 157 -14.29 4.26 19.70
C ASN A 157 -13.73 3.38 18.60
N ILE A 158 -12.69 3.87 17.92
CA ILE A 158 -12.07 3.16 16.80
C ILE A 158 -10.75 2.58 17.29
N TYR A 159 -10.62 1.26 17.17
CA TYR A 159 -9.41 0.51 17.48
C TYR A 159 -8.93 -0.14 16.19
N PHE A 160 -7.71 0.19 15.76
CA PHE A 160 -7.26 -0.18 14.42
C PHE A 160 -5.74 -0.37 14.34
N CYS A 161 -5.34 -1.04 13.27
CA CYS A 161 -3.96 -1.14 12.81
C CYS A 161 -3.85 -0.47 11.44
N ASP A 162 -2.91 0.47 11.29
CA ASP A 162 -2.45 0.98 10.00
C ASP A 162 -1.19 0.22 9.59
N PHE A 163 -1.29 -0.50 8.47
CA PHE A 163 -0.28 -1.42 8.00
C PHE A 163 0.67 -0.76 7.00
N PHE A 164 1.95 -1.13 7.09
CA PHE A 164 2.97 -0.68 6.14
C PHE A 164 4.09 -1.72 5.98
N PRO A 165 4.69 -1.85 4.80
CA PRO A 165 5.80 -2.77 4.57
C PRO A 165 7.11 -2.24 5.20
N ARG A 166 8.06 -3.14 5.42
CA ARG A 166 9.44 -2.75 5.74
C ARG A 166 10.16 -2.25 4.49
N PRO A 167 11.07 -1.28 4.62
CA PRO A 167 11.92 -0.90 3.50
C PRO A 167 12.76 -2.07 3.00
N PRO A 168 13.09 -2.11 1.70
CA PRO A 168 12.86 -1.05 0.72
C PRO A 168 11.63 -1.26 -0.19
N TYR A 169 10.97 -0.18 -0.63
CA TYR A 169 9.71 -0.25 -1.40
C TYR A 169 9.81 -0.96 -2.76
N HIS A 170 11.01 -1.10 -3.32
CA HIS A 170 11.24 -1.74 -4.61
C HIS A 170 11.23 -3.28 -4.54
N HIS A 171 11.03 -3.85 -3.34
CA HIS A 171 10.79 -5.29 -3.17
C HIS A 171 9.37 -5.67 -3.59
N LEU A 172 9.21 -6.95 -3.93
CA LEU A 172 7.91 -7.50 -4.31
C LEU A 172 7.00 -7.61 -3.09
N PHE A 173 5.76 -7.19 -3.30
CA PHE A 173 4.63 -7.48 -2.44
C PHE A 173 3.95 -8.77 -2.90
N THR A 174 3.21 -9.44 -2.02
CA THR A 174 2.45 -10.65 -2.37
C THR A 174 1.55 -10.41 -3.57
N ARG A 175 1.62 -11.31 -4.54
CA ARG A 175 0.82 -11.22 -5.77
C ARG A 175 -0.44 -12.08 -5.67
N PRO A 176 -1.52 -11.70 -6.37
CA PRO A 176 -2.76 -12.47 -6.42
C PRO A 176 -2.59 -13.97 -6.70
N ASN A 177 -1.69 -14.32 -7.63
CA ASN A 177 -1.42 -15.71 -8.00
C ASN A 177 -0.89 -16.58 -6.84
N GLU A 178 -0.36 -15.96 -5.78
CA GLU A 178 0.13 -16.66 -4.59
C GLU A 178 -0.98 -16.92 -3.55
N LEU A 179 -2.08 -16.16 -3.60
CA LEU A 179 -3.18 -16.26 -2.65
C LEU A 179 -4.15 -17.40 -2.98
N VAL A 180 -4.32 -17.71 -4.27
CA VAL A 180 -5.27 -18.70 -4.82
C VAL A 180 -6.74 -18.35 -4.57
N THR A 181 -7.14 -18.08 -3.33
CA THR A 181 -8.47 -17.65 -2.89
C THR A 181 -8.45 -16.19 -2.41
N SER A 182 -9.63 -15.66 -2.10
CA SER A 182 -9.76 -14.30 -1.57
C SER A 182 -9.02 -14.15 -0.24
N PRO A 183 -8.19 -13.10 -0.06
CA PRO A 183 -7.50 -12.85 1.20
C PRO A 183 -8.46 -12.39 2.30
N TYR A 184 -9.69 -11.99 1.94
CA TYR A 184 -10.69 -11.47 2.86
C TYR A 184 -11.60 -12.54 3.46
N ASP A 185 -11.46 -13.80 3.08
CA ASP A 185 -12.36 -14.87 3.55
C ASP A 185 -12.30 -15.04 5.07
N SER A 186 -11.10 -15.02 5.65
CA SER A 186 -10.92 -15.08 7.12
C SER A 186 -11.41 -13.81 7.81
N PHE A 187 -11.25 -12.66 7.17
CA PHE A 187 -11.72 -11.37 7.67
C PHE A 187 -13.25 -11.33 7.73
N ILE A 188 -13.91 -11.73 6.64
CA ILE A 188 -15.37 -11.87 6.53
C ILE A 188 -15.93 -12.81 7.58
N TYR A 189 -15.29 -13.98 7.73
CA TYR A 189 -15.70 -14.95 8.74
C TYR A 189 -15.63 -14.37 10.16
N PHE A 190 -14.64 -13.53 10.43
CA PHE A 190 -14.55 -12.81 11.70
C PHE A 190 -15.64 -11.73 11.83
N LEU A 191 -15.90 -10.95 10.77
CA LEU A 191 -16.97 -9.93 10.78
C LEU A 191 -18.33 -10.52 11.17
N ALA A 192 -18.67 -11.70 10.66
CA ALA A 192 -19.92 -12.38 10.97
C ALA A 192 -20.10 -12.70 12.46
N LYS A 193 -19.01 -12.73 13.24
CA LYS A 193 -19.03 -12.98 14.69
C LYS A 193 -19.03 -11.71 15.54
N ILE A 194 -18.85 -10.55 14.92
CA ILE A 194 -18.86 -9.27 15.62
C ILE A 194 -20.31 -8.97 16.04
N PRO A 195 -20.56 -8.62 17.32
CA PRO A 195 -21.89 -8.24 17.79
C PRO A 195 -22.48 -7.06 17.02
N GLU A 196 -23.81 -6.98 16.99
CA GLU A 196 -24.55 -5.93 16.25
C GLU A 196 -24.21 -4.49 16.70
N GLU A 197 -23.70 -4.30 17.92
CA GLU A 197 -23.34 -2.97 18.44
C GLU A 197 -21.93 -2.52 18.04
N SER A 198 -21.17 -3.40 17.38
CA SER A 198 -19.81 -3.15 16.91
C SER A 198 -19.73 -3.38 15.41
N GLN A 199 -18.71 -2.81 14.76
CA GLN A 199 -18.50 -2.93 13.32
C GLN A 199 -17.01 -3.15 13.04
N GLY A 200 -16.66 -4.26 12.41
CA GLY A 200 -15.32 -4.45 11.89
C GLY A 200 -15.18 -3.83 10.51
N PHE A 201 -13.99 -3.37 10.16
CA PHE A 201 -13.71 -2.77 8.87
C PHE A 201 -12.28 -3.06 8.40
N VAL A 202 -12.10 -3.07 7.08
CA VAL A 202 -10.83 -2.88 6.39
C VAL A 202 -11.03 -1.75 5.39
N GLN A 203 -10.09 -0.82 5.35
CA GLN A 203 -10.06 0.34 4.46
C GLN A 203 -8.72 0.35 3.73
N VAL A 204 -8.77 0.33 2.40
CA VAL A 204 -7.62 0.43 1.51
C VAL A 204 -7.76 1.73 0.73
N MET A 205 -6.98 2.74 1.10
CA MET A 205 -6.88 3.97 0.31
C MET A 205 -5.81 3.78 -0.76
N PHE A 206 -6.12 4.12 -2.01
CA PHE A 206 -5.15 4.05 -3.09
C PHE A 206 -5.31 5.20 -4.08
N GLU A 207 -4.21 5.61 -4.71
CA GLU A 207 -4.21 6.58 -5.80
C GLU A 207 -3.12 6.24 -6.83
N PRO A 208 -3.34 6.49 -8.13
CA PRO A 208 -2.30 6.31 -9.13
C PRO A 208 -1.17 7.32 -8.86
N VAL A 209 0.07 6.86 -8.96
CA VAL A 209 1.23 7.74 -8.83
C VAL A 209 1.30 8.70 -10.01
N ARG A 210 1.77 9.93 -9.78
CA ARG A 210 1.93 10.95 -10.83
C ARG A 210 3.34 10.97 -11.41
N HIS A 211 4.30 10.45 -10.66
CA HIS A 211 5.70 10.47 -11.05
C HIS A 211 6.18 9.10 -11.53
N ASP A 212 7.32 9.11 -12.21
CA ASP A 212 7.94 7.92 -12.80
C ASP A 212 8.67 7.08 -11.74
N TRP A 213 7.88 6.37 -10.91
CA TRP A 213 8.41 5.45 -9.93
C TRP A 213 9.02 4.19 -10.56
N HIS A 214 8.67 3.85 -11.80
CA HIS A 214 9.31 2.76 -12.55
C HIS A 214 10.81 3.01 -12.65
N GLN A 215 11.21 4.21 -13.09
CA GLN A 215 12.62 4.59 -13.16
C GLN A 215 13.35 4.45 -11.82
N ASN A 216 12.75 4.91 -10.72
CA ASN A 216 13.38 4.81 -9.40
C ASN A 216 13.53 3.34 -8.94
N VAL A 217 12.51 2.49 -9.18
CA VAL A 217 12.57 1.06 -8.85
C VAL A 217 13.69 0.36 -9.63
N GLU A 218 13.82 0.63 -10.92
CA GLU A 218 14.90 0.07 -11.76
C GLU A 218 16.28 0.45 -11.21
N ILE A 219 16.50 1.74 -10.93
CA ILE A 219 17.77 2.24 -10.40
C ILE A 219 18.09 1.61 -9.04
N LEU A 220 17.12 1.54 -8.12
CA LEU A 220 17.35 0.98 -6.80
C LEU A 220 17.65 -0.53 -6.86
N LYS A 221 17.00 -1.28 -7.76
CA LYS A 221 17.30 -2.70 -7.97
C LYS A 221 18.70 -2.90 -8.55
N ASP A 222 19.10 -2.10 -9.53
CA ASP A 222 20.44 -2.14 -10.11
C ASP A 222 21.52 -1.88 -9.03
N ILE A 223 21.28 -0.89 -8.17
CA ILE A 223 22.20 -0.56 -7.08
C ILE A 223 22.26 -1.66 -6.02
N GLU A 224 21.11 -2.21 -5.61
CA GLU A 224 21.07 -3.34 -4.66
C GLU A 224 21.87 -4.53 -5.20
N PHE A 225 21.74 -4.82 -6.49
CA PHE A 225 22.50 -5.89 -7.15
C PHE A 225 24.00 -5.62 -7.20
N LEU A 226 24.41 -4.42 -7.60
CA LEU A 226 25.83 -4.03 -7.62
C LEU A 226 26.44 -4.14 -6.22
N SER A 227 25.70 -3.69 -5.19
CA SER A 227 26.12 -3.80 -3.79
C SER A 227 26.34 -5.25 -3.36
N LYS A 228 25.39 -6.16 -3.64
CA LYS A 228 25.51 -7.60 -3.35
C LYS A 228 26.70 -8.24 -4.09
N THR A 229 26.99 -7.79 -5.31
CA THR A 229 28.11 -8.30 -6.11
C THR A 229 29.46 -7.84 -5.55
N ILE A 230 29.57 -6.60 -5.06
CA ILE A 230 30.81 -6.04 -4.52
C ILE A 230 31.12 -6.62 -3.13
N THR A 231 30.10 -6.81 -2.28
CA THR A 231 30.25 -7.29 -0.90
C THR A 231 30.54 -8.78 -0.77
N ASP A 232 30.40 -9.58 -1.82
CA ASP A 232 30.84 -10.98 -1.81
C ASP A 232 32.38 -11.04 -1.70
N PRO A 233 32.97 -11.65 -0.64
CA PRO A 233 34.43 -11.75 -0.50
C PRO A 233 35.12 -12.57 -1.63
N ARG A 234 34.34 -13.25 -2.49
CA ARG A 234 34.82 -13.91 -3.72
C ARG A 234 34.78 -12.99 -4.96
N SER A 235 34.27 -11.76 -4.83
CA SER A 235 34.01 -10.81 -5.92
C SER A 235 35.26 -10.28 -6.62
N ALA A 236 36.38 -10.16 -5.90
CA ALA A 236 37.66 -9.71 -6.47
C ALA A 236 38.13 -10.61 -7.64
N TYR A 237 37.69 -11.89 -7.67
CA TYR A 237 37.92 -12.82 -8.78
C TYR A 237 36.75 -12.95 -9.75
N ARG A 238 35.51 -12.60 -9.34
CA ARG A 238 34.29 -12.68 -10.18
C ARG A 238 34.06 -11.45 -11.07
N ILE A 239 34.55 -10.27 -10.71
CA ILE A 239 34.37 -9.05 -11.54
C ILE A 239 34.99 -9.19 -12.96
N LYS A 240 35.88 -10.17 -13.18
CA LYS A 240 36.47 -10.50 -14.49
C LYS A 240 35.79 -11.67 -15.23
N GLN A 241 34.83 -12.37 -14.61
CA GLN A 241 34.10 -13.48 -15.23
C GLN A 241 32.63 -13.14 -15.30
N GLN A 242 32.01 -13.38 -16.46
CA GLN A 242 30.58 -13.17 -16.68
C GLN A 242 29.75 -13.68 -15.49
N LEU A 243 28.79 -12.84 -15.06
CA LEU A 243 27.87 -13.17 -13.99
C LEU A 243 27.14 -14.49 -14.30
N PRO A 244 26.87 -15.34 -13.28
CA PRO A 244 26.08 -16.55 -13.48
C PRO A 244 24.71 -16.20 -14.08
N SER A 245 24.35 -16.87 -15.17
CA SER A 245 23.08 -16.61 -15.88
C SER A 245 21.82 -16.72 -15.02
N GLY A 246 21.87 -17.48 -13.91
CA GLY A 246 20.75 -17.62 -12.97
C GLY A 246 20.43 -16.33 -12.20
N ASP A 247 21.45 -15.62 -11.71
CA ASP A 247 21.24 -14.39 -10.94
C ASP A 247 20.69 -13.26 -11.82
N ILE A 248 21.17 -13.18 -13.07
CA ILE A 248 20.65 -12.25 -14.08
C ILE A 248 19.18 -12.58 -14.43
N ARG A 249 18.85 -13.86 -14.58
CA ARG A 249 17.47 -14.28 -14.89
C ARG A 249 16.49 -13.99 -13.76
N ASN A 250 16.90 -14.24 -12.51
CA ASN A 250 16.06 -13.96 -11.35
C ASN A 250 15.82 -12.44 -11.21
N MET A 251 16.86 -11.62 -11.40
CA MET A 251 16.72 -10.17 -11.40
C MET A 251 15.83 -9.67 -12.53
N ALA A 252 16.04 -10.15 -13.76
CA ALA A 252 15.20 -9.80 -14.90
C ALA A 252 13.73 -10.12 -14.58
N SER A 253 13.46 -11.30 -14.02
CA SER A 253 12.11 -11.68 -13.59
C SER A 253 11.54 -10.81 -12.45
N GLU A 254 12.36 -10.36 -11.50
CA GLU A 254 11.94 -9.48 -10.41
C GLU A 254 11.67 -8.04 -10.90
N VAL A 255 12.49 -7.53 -11.81
CA VAL A 255 12.28 -6.22 -12.46
C VAL A 255 11.03 -6.30 -13.35
N GLU A 256 10.92 -7.32 -14.20
CA GLU A 256 9.75 -7.60 -15.04
C GLU A 256 8.46 -7.82 -14.24
N SER A 257 8.55 -8.18 -12.96
CA SER A 257 7.36 -8.36 -12.12
C SER A 257 6.98 -7.11 -11.32
N LYS A 258 7.95 -6.36 -10.78
CA LYS A 258 7.70 -5.15 -9.98
C LYS A 258 7.56 -3.89 -10.84
N ALA A 259 8.49 -3.64 -11.76
CA ALA A 259 8.59 -2.43 -12.58
C ALA A 259 8.26 -2.68 -14.06
N HIS A 260 7.31 -3.58 -14.35
CA HIS A 260 6.85 -3.75 -15.71
C HIS A 260 6.13 -2.50 -16.23
N ASN A 261 6.44 -2.04 -17.44
CA ASN A 261 5.82 -0.86 -18.03
C ASN A 261 4.29 -0.96 -18.14
N ASP A 262 3.75 -2.16 -18.39
CA ASP A 262 2.30 -2.40 -18.44
C ASP A 262 1.64 -2.59 -17.06
N LYS A 263 2.38 -2.39 -15.97
CA LYS A 263 1.87 -2.45 -14.58
C LYS A 263 2.04 -1.08 -13.93
N PRO A 264 1.02 -0.21 -13.99
CA PRO A 264 1.08 1.11 -13.38
C PRO A 264 1.25 1.01 -11.86
N PHE A 265 1.93 2.00 -11.27
CA PHE A 265 2.10 2.11 -9.82
C PHE A 265 0.97 2.91 -9.17
N PHE A 266 0.68 2.52 -7.93
CA PHE A 266 -0.26 3.18 -7.04
C PHE A 266 0.43 3.38 -5.69
N SER A 267 0.09 4.47 -5.02
CA SER A 267 0.37 4.61 -3.60
C SER A 267 -0.81 4.10 -2.79
N VAL A 268 -0.54 3.41 -1.69
CA VAL A 268 -1.54 2.63 -0.95
C VAL A 268 -1.38 2.79 0.57
N ALA A 269 -2.51 2.94 1.27
CA ALA A 269 -2.57 2.83 2.72
C ALA A 269 -3.62 1.78 3.10
N LEU A 270 -3.22 0.82 3.95
CA LEU A 270 -4.07 -0.29 4.39
C LEU A 270 -4.35 -0.13 5.88
N ARG A 271 -5.62 -0.13 6.27
CA ARG A 271 -6.05 -0.08 7.66
C ARG A 271 -7.11 -1.12 7.91
N ALA A 272 -7.08 -1.74 9.09
CA ALA A 272 -8.18 -2.60 9.53
C ALA A 272 -8.41 -2.43 11.03
N GLY A 273 -9.66 -2.54 11.45
CA GLY A 273 -10.03 -2.24 12.81
C GLY A 273 -11.47 -2.53 13.13
N ILE A 274 -11.86 -2.19 14.34
CA ILE A 274 -13.22 -2.32 14.85
C ILE A 274 -13.65 -1.01 15.48
N VAL A 275 -14.90 -0.66 15.23
CA VAL A 275 -15.64 0.43 15.84
C VAL A 275 -16.54 -0.17 16.90
N THR A 276 -16.38 0.24 18.15
CA THR A 276 -17.17 -0.32 19.25
C THR A 276 -17.25 0.65 20.43
N THR A 277 -18.19 0.40 21.33
CA THR A 277 -18.29 1.04 22.64
C THR A 277 -17.77 0.15 23.77
N LYS A 278 -17.46 -1.11 23.48
CA LYS A 278 -16.98 -2.12 24.44
C LYS A 278 -15.45 -2.26 24.35
N ASN A 279 -14.81 -2.77 25.39
CA ASN A 279 -13.41 -3.18 25.30
C ASN A 279 -13.26 -4.39 24.37
N ILE A 280 -12.16 -4.43 23.63
CA ILE A 280 -11.86 -5.48 22.65
C ILE A 280 -10.73 -6.36 23.17
N ASP A 281 -10.97 -7.66 23.19
CA ASP A 281 -9.96 -8.63 23.58
C ASP A 281 -9.14 -9.18 22.40
N ASP A 282 -9.61 -9.08 21.15
CA ASP A 282 -8.96 -9.75 20.01
C ASP A 282 -8.96 -8.99 18.66
N LEU A 283 -8.26 -7.85 18.62
CA LEU A 283 -7.93 -7.17 17.35
C LEU A 283 -7.00 -8.02 16.47
N ARG A 284 -6.26 -8.96 17.05
CA ARG A 284 -5.27 -9.80 16.35
C ARG A 284 -5.94 -10.80 15.42
N ALA A 285 -7.03 -11.43 15.85
CA ALA A 285 -7.78 -12.34 15.01
C ALA A 285 -8.41 -11.61 13.82
N LEU A 286 -9.02 -10.44 14.05
CA LEU A 286 -9.58 -9.59 13.00
C LEU A 286 -8.52 -9.23 11.94
N THR A 287 -7.31 -8.90 12.39
CA THR A 287 -6.22 -8.45 11.51
C THR A 287 -5.39 -9.59 10.93
N SER A 288 -5.69 -10.85 11.24
CA SER A 288 -4.87 -12.01 10.84
C SER A 288 -4.72 -12.19 9.33
N PHE A 289 -5.70 -11.71 8.54
CA PHE A 289 -5.65 -11.71 7.08
C PHE A 289 -4.44 -10.93 6.53
N SER A 290 -3.95 -9.92 7.26
CA SER A 290 -2.79 -9.12 6.83
C SER A 290 -1.52 -9.95 6.68
N ASN A 291 -1.43 -11.11 7.36
CA ASN A 291 -0.28 -12.02 7.28
C ASN A 291 -0.17 -12.76 5.93
N LEU A 292 -1.26 -12.78 5.14
CA LEU A 292 -1.21 -13.27 3.77
C LEU A 292 -0.39 -12.35 2.87
N PHE A 293 -0.27 -11.08 3.24
CA PHE A 293 0.51 -10.10 2.52
C PHE A 293 1.92 -9.99 3.11
N GLN A 294 2.90 -10.33 2.28
CA GLN A 294 4.31 -10.23 2.58
C GLN A 294 4.97 -9.23 1.65
N HIS A 295 6.01 -8.59 2.15
CA HIS A 295 6.86 -7.68 1.39
C HIS A 295 8.32 -8.06 1.60
N GLY A 296 9.01 -8.45 0.52
CA GLY A 296 10.37 -9.00 0.62
C GLY A 296 10.46 -10.23 1.55
N GLY A 297 9.39 -11.04 1.62
CA GLY A 297 9.28 -12.22 2.48
C GLY A 297 9.08 -11.92 3.97
N ARG A 298 8.65 -10.70 4.33
CA ARG A 298 8.37 -10.29 5.72
C ARG A 298 6.92 -9.81 5.86
N PRO A 299 6.28 -10.04 7.03
CA PRO A 299 4.96 -9.51 7.30
C PRO A 299 4.98 -7.98 7.41
N LEU A 300 3.80 -7.38 7.23
CA LEU A 300 3.61 -5.93 7.40
C LEU A 300 3.84 -5.51 8.86
N GLN A 301 4.32 -4.29 9.03
CA GLN A 301 4.40 -3.60 10.31
C GLN A 301 3.08 -2.87 10.59
N ILE A 302 2.86 -2.53 11.85
CA ILE A 302 1.63 -1.89 12.32
C ILE A 302 1.95 -0.60 13.07
N ILE A 303 1.09 0.40 12.86
CA ILE A 303 0.90 1.55 13.74
C ILE A 303 -0.49 1.39 14.36
N THR A 304 -0.61 1.57 15.67
CA THR A 304 -1.85 1.34 16.40
C THR A 304 -2.64 2.63 16.59
N ASP A 305 -3.91 2.52 16.98
CA ASP A 305 -4.72 3.68 17.37
C ASP A 305 -4.08 4.47 18.52
N GLY A 306 -3.35 3.82 19.42
CA GLY A 306 -2.59 4.48 20.49
C GLY A 306 -1.50 5.42 19.98
N ASP A 307 -0.80 5.03 18.92
CA ASP A 307 0.23 5.87 18.29
C ASP A 307 -0.39 7.10 17.63
N TYR A 308 -1.55 6.94 16.99
CA TYR A 308 -2.33 8.05 16.42
C TYR A 308 -2.86 9.00 17.50
N LYS A 309 -3.37 8.48 18.62
CA LYS A 309 -3.90 9.27 19.74
C LYS A 309 -2.83 10.13 20.44
N ASN A 310 -1.55 9.84 20.25
CA ASN A 310 -0.47 10.69 20.75
C ASN A 310 -0.37 12.03 20.00
N ILE A 311 -0.93 12.13 18.80
CA ILE A 311 -0.81 13.31 17.93
C ILE A 311 -2.15 13.82 17.39
N LEU A 312 -3.19 13.00 17.35
CA LEU A 312 -4.53 13.33 16.85
C LEU A 312 -5.59 13.19 17.96
N THR A 313 -6.67 13.96 17.84
CA THR A 313 -7.88 13.77 18.67
C THR A 313 -8.77 12.66 18.11
N ASP A 314 -9.69 12.15 18.94
CA ASP A 314 -10.65 11.12 18.51
C ASP A 314 -11.54 11.61 17.35
N GLU A 315 -11.90 12.89 17.30
CA GLU A 315 -12.62 13.49 16.18
C GLU A 315 -11.81 13.46 14.89
N GLN A 316 -10.50 13.77 14.97
CA GLN A 316 -9.61 13.71 13.80
C GLN A 316 -9.43 12.27 13.32
N ILE A 317 -9.37 11.29 14.23
CA ILE A 317 -9.33 9.86 13.87
C ILE A 317 -10.64 9.44 13.19
N LYS A 318 -11.80 9.90 13.66
CA LYS A 318 -13.09 9.65 12.97
C LYS A 318 -13.10 10.27 11.58
N GLU A 319 -12.69 11.53 11.47
CA GLU A 319 -12.58 12.22 10.19
C GLU A 319 -11.63 11.49 9.22
N MET A 320 -10.53 10.94 9.74
CA MET A 320 -9.57 10.15 8.97
C MET A 320 -10.24 9.01 8.21
N PHE A 321 -11.09 8.24 8.87
CA PHE A 321 -11.80 7.13 8.22
C PHE A 321 -12.93 7.62 7.32
N GLN A 322 -13.76 8.56 7.80
CA GLN A 322 -14.92 9.05 7.06
C GLN A 322 -14.56 9.72 5.74
N ARG A 323 -13.42 10.41 5.69
CA ARG A 323 -12.93 11.15 4.52
C ARG A 323 -11.78 10.47 3.80
N GLY A 324 -11.33 9.31 4.27
CA GLY A 324 -10.19 8.59 3.69
C GLY A 324 -8.87 9.37 3.76
N LEU A 325 -8.67 10.16 4.81
CA LEU A 325 -7.44 10.95 4.99
C LEU A 325 -6.28 10.05 5.40
N VAL A 326 -5.07 10.47 5.06
CA VAL A 326 -3.84 9.81 5.49
C VAL A 326 -2.88 10.76 6.19
N TYR A 327 -2.28 10.29 7.28
CA TYR A 327 -1.32 11.03 8.11
C TYR A 327 0.10 10.45 8.02
N LYS A 328 0.29 9.54 7.06
CA LYS A 328 1.59 9.11 6.56
C LYS A 328 1.44 8.83 5.06
N PRO A 329 2.50 8.99 4.26
CA PRO A 329 2.50 8.55 2.88
C PRO A 329 2.20 7.05 2.79
N GLY A 330 1.52 6.66 1.71
CA GLY A 330 1.29 5.27 1.36
C GLY A 330 2.56 4.59 0.87
N PHE A 331 2.51 3.27 0.81
CA PHE A 331 3.56 2.46 0.19
C PHE A 331 3.21 2.14 -1.27
N LEU A 332 4.22 1.81 -2.06
CA LEU A 332 4.09 1.66 -3.51
C LEU A 332 3.80 0.22 -3.92
N LEU A 333 2.67 0.02 -4.59
CA LEU A 333 2.28 -1.24 -5.22
C LEU A 333 2.04 -1.03 -6.71
N ASN A 334 2.40 -2.01 -7.53
CA ASN A 334 1.93 -2.02 -8.91
C ASN A 334 0.49 -2.56 -9.01
N SER A 335 -0.13 -2.47 -10.20
CA SER A 335 -1.52 -2.89 -10.41
C SER A 335 -1.80 -4.35 -10.03
N ASP A 336 -0.84 -5.25 -10.25
CA ASP A 336 -0.96 -6.67 -9.95
C ASP A 336 -0.92 -6.91 -8.43
N GLU A 337 0.03 -6.30 -7.73
CA GLU A 337 0.11 -6.35 -6.26
C GLU A 337 -1.13 -5.72 -5.58
N LEU A 338 -1.60 -4.58 -6.09
CA LEU A 338 -2.80 -3.90 -5.58
C LEU A 338 -4.07 -4.74 -5.77
N ALA A 339 -4.14 -5.58 -6.82
CA ALA A 339 -5.28 -6.47 -7.06
C ALA A 339 -5.56 -7.42 -5.90
N GLY A 340 -4.52 -7.77 -5.12
CA GLY A 340 -4.70 -8.55 -3.88
C GLY A 340 -5.43 -7.77 -2.78
N LEU A 341 -5.15 -6.47 -2.63
CA LEU A 341 -5.73 -5.62 -1.58
C LEU A 341 -7.09 -5.04 -1.93
N ILE A 342 -7.46 -4.94 -3.20
CA ILE A 342 -8.80 -4.46 -3.59
C ILE A 342 -9.66 -5.56 -4.21
N HIS A 343 -9.37 -6.80 -3.83
CA HIS A 343 -10.13 -7.96 -4.27
C HIS A 343 -11.55 -7.93 -3.73
N ILE A 344 -12.53 -8.09 -4.62
CA ILE A 344 -13.92 -8.28 -4.26
C ILE A 344 -14.12 -9.76 -3.87
N PRO A 345 -14.43 -10.08 -2.60
CA PRO A 345 -14.64 -11.45 -2.15
C PRO A 345 -15.94 -12.04 -2.69
N ASN A 346 -16.01 -13.38 -2.81
CA ASN A 346 -17.22 -14.08 -3.22
C ASN A 346 -18.32 -13.93 -2.15
N THR A 347 -19.54 -13.61 -2.59
CA THR A 347 -20.69 -13.43 -1.71
C THR A 347 -21.47 -14.69 -1.36
N GLU A 348 -21.18 -15.84 -1.98
CA GLU A 348 -21.82 -17.12 -1.64
C GLU A 348 -21.67 -17.46 -0.15
N TYR A 349 -20.53 -17.14 0.45
CA TYR A 349 -20.29 -17.34 1.88
C TYR A 349 -21.17 -16.47 2.79
N PHE A 350 -21.75 -15.38 2.30
CA PHE A 350 -22.66 -14.53 3.09
C PHE A 350 -24.11 -15.01 3.06
N LYS A 351 -24.48 -15.93 2.15
CA LYS A 351 -25.86 -16.41 1.99
C LYS A 351 -26.17 -17.63 2.86
N GLU A 352 -25.16 -18.36 3.32
CA GLU A 352 -25.37 -19.40 4.32
C GLU A 352 -25.67 -18.74 5.67
N GLU A 353 -26.95 -18.74 6.05
CA GLU A 353 -27.41 -18.61 7.42
C GLU A 353 -26.68 -19.65 8.30
N GLY A 354 -25.44 -19.38 8.70
CA GLY A 354 -24.62 -20.37 9.37
C GLY A 354 -23.10 -20.21 9.28
N ILE A 355 -22.57 -19.01 9.04
CA ILE A 355 -21.26 -18.71 9.64
C ILE A 355 -21.48 -18.82 11.16
N PRO A 356 -20.81 -19.77 11.85
CA PRO A 356 -21.20 -20.21 13.20
C PRO A 356 -21.32 -19.07 14.21
#